data_AF-A0A2E8PZ45-F1
#
_entry.id   AF-A0A2E8PZ45-F1
#
_cell.length_a   1.000
_cell.length_b   1.000
_cell.length_c   1.000
_cell.angle_alpha   90.00
_cell.angle_beta   90.00
_cell.angle_gamma   90.00
#
_symmetry.space_group_name_H-M   'P 1'
#
loop_
_entity.id
_entity.type
_entity.pdbx_description
1 polymer ?
#
loop_
_entity_poly.entity_id
_entity_poly.type
_entity_poly.pdbx_seq_one_letter_code
_entity_poly.pdbx_strand_id
1 'polypeptide(L)'
;MGKLSISFAILTLILCAFLGSVAGSLLHRVFGLGFLDISLTGEPLTVAKDFYIIKILEVTVTPGAVIGLLVGGWLLYKKGKN
;
A
#
# COMPACT_ATOMS: atom_id res chain seq x y z
N MET A 1 18.00 -10.37 20.87
CA MET A 1 17.08 -10.10 19.75
C MET A 1 16.05 -9.09 20.23
N GLY A 2 16.16 -7.84 19.77
CA GLY A 2 15.34 -6.74 20.30
C GLY A 2 13.88 -6.92 19.96
N LYS A 3 12.98 -6.72 20.93
CA LYS A 3 11.52 -6.70 20.71
C LYS A 3 11.23 -5.83 19.48
N LEU A 4 10.61 -6.41 18.45
CA LEU A 4 10.16 -5.65 17.29
C LEU A 4 9.27 -4.51 17.80
N SER A 5 9.72 -3.27 17.63
CA SER A 5 8.95 -2.10 18.03
C SER A 5 7.64 -2.09 17.24
N ILE A 6 6.52 -1.92 17.95
CA ILE A 6 5.19 -1.85 17.33
C ILE A 6 5.17 -0.72 16.28
N SER A 7 5.82 0.40 16.56
CA SER A 7 5.96 1.51 15.61
C SER A 7 6.71 1.11 14.33
N PHE A 8 7.73 0.25 14.46
CA PHE A 8 8.46 -0.27 13.30
C PHE A 8 7.59 -1.22 12.46
N ALA A 9 6.80 -2.09 13.12
CA ALA A 9 5.88 -2.99 12.44
C ALA A 9 4.79 -2.21 11.68
N ILE A 10 4.17 -1.22 12.32
CA ILE A 10 3.17 -0.36 11.69
C ILE A 10 3.77 0.40 10.48
N LEU A 11 4.93 1.02 10.65
CA LEU A 11 5.62 1.73 9.56
C LEU A 11 5.94 0.79 8.39
N THR A 12 6.41 -0.43 8.68
CA THR A 12 6.73 -1.42 7.65
C THR A 12 5.49 -1.82 6.86
N LEU A 13 4.35 -2.04 7.53
CA LEU A 13 3.09 -2.38 6.87
C LEU A 13 2.61 -1.25 5.96
N ILE A 14 2.64 0.00 6.43
CA ILE A 14 2.25 1.17 5.64
C ILE A 14 3.15 1.31 4.40
N LEU A 15 4.47 1.19 4.56
CA LEU A 15 5.41 1.28 3.45
C LEU A 15 5.20 0.16 2.43
N CYS A 16 4.96 -1.07 2.88
CA CYS A 16 4.70 -2.18 1.97
C CYS A 16 3.35 -2.03 1.25
N ALA A 17 2.31 -1.53 1.92
CA ALA A 17 1.03 -1.19 1.29
C ALA A 17 1.20 -0.13 0.19
N PHE A 18 1.97 0.92 0.49
CA PHE A 18 2.27 1.98 -0.48
C PHE A 18 3.03 1.43 -1.69
N LEU A 19 4.11 0.68 -1.46
CA LEU A 19 4.89 0.05 -2.53
C LEU A 19 4.05 -0.94 -3.36
N GLY A 20 3.17 -1.70 -2.72
CA GLY A 20 2.24 -2.60 -3.40
C GLY A 20 1.26 -1.85 -4.29
N SER A 21 0.75 -0.70 -3.85
CA SER A 21 -0.11 0.18 -4.66
C SER A 21 0.65 0.75 -5.87
N VAL A 22 1.87 1.25 -5.65
CA VAL A 22 2.72 1.75 -6.74
C VAL A 22 3.03 0.64 -7.74
N ALA A 23 3.43 -0.55 -7.28
CA ALA A 23 3.68 -1.71 -8.13
C ALA A 23 2.42 -2.14 -8.91
N GLY A 24 1.25 -2.16 -8.26
CA GLY A 24 -0.03 -2.46 -8.91
C GLY A 24 -0.37 -1.48 -10.02
N SER A 25 -0.20 -0.18 -9.78
CA SER A 25 -0.43 0.86 -10.80
C SER A 25 0.57 0.79 -11.95
N LEU A 26 1.83 0.44 -11.69
CA LEU A 26 2.83 0.21 -12.74
C LEU A 26 2.50 -1.03 -13.57
N LEU A 27 2.08 -2.12 -12.95
CA LEU A 27 1.66 -3.34 -13.64
C LEU A 27 0.41 -3.11 -14.49
N HIS A 28 -0.53 -2.29 -14.03
CA HIS A 28 -1.66 -1.83 -14.83
C HIS A 28 -1.17 -1.08 -16.08
N ARG A 29 -0.27 -0.10 -15.93
CA ARG A 29 0.22 0.70 -17.07
C ARG A 29 1.05 -0.10 -18.08
N VAL A 30 1.85 -1.07 -17.63
CA VAL A 30 2.78 -1.81 -18.49
C VAL A 30 2.14 -3.05 -19.11
N PHE A 31 1.32 -3.78 -18.34
CA PHE A 31 0.77 -5.06 -18.76
C PHE A 31 -0.75 -5.04 -18.99
N GLY A 32 -1.41 -3.89 -18.78
CA GLY A 32 -2.86 -3.79 -18.89
C GLY A 32 -3.61 -4.55 -17.79
N LEU A 33 -2.95 -4.89 -16.68
CA LEU A 33 -3.53 -5.62 -15.54
C LEU A 33 -4.39 -4.70 -14.68
N GLY A 34 -5.49 -4.21 -15.25
CA GLY A 34 -6.37 -3.21 -14.64
C GLY A 34 -6.98 -3.66 -13.31
N PHE A 35 -7.08 -4.97 -13.05
CA PHE A 35 -7.61 -5.49 -11.79
C PHE A 35 -6.74 -5.16 -10.56
N LEU A 36 -5.46 -4.81 -10.73
CA LEU A 36 -4.56 -4.47 -9.62
C LEU A 36 -4.76 -3.05 -9.07
N ASP A 37 -5.45 -2.21 -9.85
CA ASP A 37 -5.60 -0.76 -9.64
C ASP A 37 -7.08 -0.36 -9.46
N ILE A 38 -7.99 -1.33 -9.40
CA ILE A 38 -9.41 -1.09 -9.12
C ILE A 38 -9.55 -0.62 -7.67
N SER A 39 -10.37 0.39 -7.44
CA SER A 39 -10.74 0.79 -6.09
C SER A 39 -11.54 -0.31 -5.38
N LEU A 40 -11.02 -0.86 -4.28
CA LEU A 40 -11.78 -1.78 -3.42
C LEU A 40 -12.80 -1.05 -2.54
N THR A 41 -12.58 0.22 -2.26
CA THR A 41 -13.49 1.09 -1.51
C THR A 41 -14.12 2.05 -2.53
N GLY A 42 -15.33 1.75 -3.00
CA GLY A 42 -15.99 2.48 -4.09
C GLY A 42 -16.08 4.00 -3.94
N GLU A 43 -15.76 4.55 -2.76
CA GLU A 43 -15.59 5.98 -2.50
C GLU A 43 -14.12 6.30 -2.21
N PRO A 44 -13.47 7.22 -2.96
CA PRO A 44 -12.12 7.68 -2.65
C PRO A 44 -12.12 8.49 -1.35
N LEU A 45 -11.26 8.12 -0.39
CA LEU A 45 -11.03 8.93 0.80
C LEU A 45 -10.38 10.25 0.37
N THR A 46 -11.18 11.32 0.40
CA THR A 46 -10.75 12.65 -0.03
C THR A 46 -9.98 13.30 1.12
N VAL A 47 -8.66 13.10 1.18
CA VAL A 47 -7.84 13.55 2.32
C VAL A 47 -7.30 14.97 2.16
N ALA A 48 -7.26 15.55 0.96
CA ALA A 48 -6.86 16.94 0.75
C ALA A 48 -7.48 17.53 -0.52
N LYS A 49 -8.34 18.55 -0.38
CA LYS A 49 -8.99 19.25 -1.50
C LYS A 49 -8.24 20.51 -1.96
N ASP A 50 -7.25 20.98 -1.19
CA ASP A 50 -6.70 22.34 -1.33
C ASP A 50 -5.27 22.44 -1.90
N PHE A 51 -4.68 21.34 -2.38
CA PHE A 51 -3.37 21.39 -3.04
C PHE A 51 -3.50 21.32 -4.56
N TYR A 52 -3.48 22.48 -5.21
CA TYR A 52 -3.57 22.65 -6.67
C TYR A 52 -2.47 21.92 -7.47
N ILE A 53 -1.36 21.55 -6.83
CA ILE A 53 -0.22 20.85 -7.44
C ILE A 53 -0.35 19.33 -7.31
N ILE A 54 -1.07 18.85 -6.29
CA ILE A 54 -1.29 17.43 -6.05
C ILE A 54 -2.72 17.16 -6.46
N LYS A 55 -2.90 16.96 -7.77
CA LYS A 55 -4.13 16.47 -8.40
C LYS A 55 -4.62 15.26 -7.61
N ILE A 56 -5.51 15.51 -6.65
CA ILE A 56 -6.24 14.58 -5.78
C ILE A 56 -5.42 13.32 -5.45
N LEU A 57 -4.70 13.34 -4.32
CA LEU A 57 -4.15 12.11 -3.77
C LEU A 57 -5.31 11.31 -3.16
N GLU A 58 -6.12 10.70 -4.03
CA GLU A 58 -7.13 9.71 -3.67
C GLU A 58 -6.34 8.50 -3.16
N VAL A 59 -6.27 8.37 -1.84
CA VAL A 59 -5.67 7.18 -1.23
C VAL A 59 -6.70 6.07 -1.35
N THR A 60 -6.69 5.46 -2.52
CA THR A 60 -7.57 4.38 -2.88
C THR A 60 -6.95 3.07 -2.41
N VAL A 61 -7.70 2.26 -1.66
CA VAL A 61 -7.24 0.91 -1.32
C VAL A 61 -7.31 0.08 -2.59
N THR A 62 -6.16 -0.17 -3.19
CA THR A 62 -6.04 -0.99 -4.40
C THR A 62 -5.69 -2.43 -4.03
N PRO A 63 -6.05 -3.43 -4.86
CA PRO A 63 -5.60 -4.81 -4.69
C PRO A 63 -4.07 -4.92 -4.60
N GLY A 64 -3.33 -4.05 -5.31
CA GLY A 64 -1.89 -3.90 -5.14
C GLY A 64 -1.48 -3.56 -3.71
N ALA A 65 -2.17 -2.62 -3.05
CA ALA A 65 -1.91 -2.27 -1.65
C ALA A 65 -2.16 -3.44 -0.68
N VAL A 66 -3.19 -4.25 -0.94
CA VAL A 66 -3.51 -5.45 -0.15
C VAL A 66 -2.39 -6.49 -0.29
N ILE A 67 -1.89 -6.73 -1.50
CA ILE A 67 -0.73 -7.61 -1.73
C ILE A 67 0.49 -7.07 -0.98
N GLY A 68 0.72 -5.76 -1.05
CA GLY A 68 1.76 -5.08 -0.27
C GLY A 68 1.67 -5.35 1.22
N LEU A 69 0.47 -5.25 1.82
CA LEU A 69 0.24 -5.56 3.23
C LEU A 69 0.53 -7.03 3.57
N LEU A 70 0.11 -7.97 2.73
CA LEU A 70 0.38 -9.40 2.93
C LEU A 70 1.88 -9.69 2.92
N VAL A 71 2.63 -9.11 1.97
CA VAL A 71 4.08 -9.24 1.88
C VAL A 71 4.76 -8.61 3.10
N GLY A 72 4.34 -7.41 3.51
CA GLY A 72 4.87 -6.73 4.69
C GLY A 72 4.62 -7.53 5.98
N GLY A 73 3.42 -8.10 6.14
CA GLY A 73 3.08 -8.98 7.26
C GLY A 73 3.93 -10.25 7.29
N TRP A 74 4.16 -10.87 6.13
CA TRP A 74 5.03 -12.03 6.01
C TRP A 74 6.49 -11.71 6.36
N LEU A 75 7.01 -10.57 5.92
CA LEU A 75 8.37 -10.11 6.26
C LEU A 75 8.53 -9.87 7.76
N LEU A 76 7.55 -9.24 8.40
CA LEU A 76 7.56 -9.03 9.85
C LEU A 76 7.47 -10.34 10.62
N TYR A 77 6.65 -11.30 10.16
CA TYR A 77 6.57 -12.64 10.74
C TYR A 77 7.91 -13.37 10.66
N LYS A 78 8.56 -13.35 9.49
CA LYS A 78 9.87 -13.98 9.29
C LYS A 78 10.95 -13.31 10.15
N LYS A 79 10.93 -11.98 10.26
CA LYS A 79 11.86 -11.22 11.09
C LYS A 79 11.65 -11.42 12.60
N GLY A 80 10.42 -11.70 13.04
CA GLY A 80 10.14 -12.01 14.45
C GLY A 80 10.53 -13.43 14.86
N LYS A 81 10.72 -14.33 13.89
CA LYS A 81 11.10 -15.74 14.11
C LYS A 81 12.62 -15.98 14.02
N ASN A 82 13.34 -15.07 13.37
CA ASN A 82 14.81 -15.02 13.26
C ASN A 82 15.44 -14.14 14.34
#